data_AF-A0A284RA90-F1
#
_entry.id   AF-A0A284RA90-F1
#
_cell.length_a   1.000
_cell.length_b   1.000
_cell.length_c   1.000
_cell.angle_alpha   90.00
_cell.angle_beta   90.00
_cell.angle_gamma   90.00
#
_symmetry.space_group_name_H-M   'P 1'
#
loop_
_entity.id
_entity.type
_entity.pdbx_description
1 polymer ?
#
loop_
_entity_poly.entity_id
_entity_poly.type
_entity_poly.pdbx_seq_one_letter_code
_entity_poly.pdbx_strand_id
1 'polypeptide(L)'
;MASTFFTWLRSPAAREYFFSTHFWGPVANWGLPIAALADLSKDEEFISGTMTTTLACYSLVFMRFAWRVQPRNYLLLACHTTNTLAQSVQDVRFLNYWYNGGREKKLGLTADPKGKVTEAVEAAREEAKKVGK
;
A
#
# COMPACT_ATOMS: atom_id res chain seq x y z
N MET A 1 24.92 -27.15 1.53
CA MET A 1 23.83 -26.38 0.88
C MET A 1 24.34 -25.21 0.02
N ALA A 2 25.45 -24.53 0.37
CA ALA A 2 26.02 -23.47 -0.48
C ALA A 2 26.67 -23.96 -1.79
N SER A 3 27.25 -25.17 -1.80
CA SER A 3 27.96 -25.70 -2.99
C SER A 3 27.02 -25.90 -4.19
N THR A 4 25.78 -26.35 -3.98
CA THR A 4 24.82 -26.62 -5.04
C THR A 4 24.36 -25.37 -5.78
N PHE A 5 24.23 -24.23 -5.08
CA PHE A 5 23.86 -22.96 -5.70
C PHE A 5 24.97 -22.42 -6.61
N PHE A 6 26.22 -22.40 -6.13
CA PHE A 6 27.36 -21.96 -6.95
C PHE A 6 27.62 -22.89 -8.14
N THR A 7 27.40 -24.19 -7.99
CA THR A 7 27.47 -25.15 -9.10
C THR A 7 26.36 -24.91 -10.13
N TRP A 8 25.12 -24.68 -9.68
CA TRP A 8 24.02 -24.32 -10.57
C TRP A 8 24.27 -22.99 -11.29
N LEU A 9 24.80 -21.97 -10.61
CA LEU A 9 25.09 -20.65 -11.17
C LEU A 9 26.09 -20.71 -12.34
N ARG A 10 27.05 -21.64 -12.29
CA ARG A 10 28.03 -21.89 -13.37
C ARG A 10 27.49 -22.81 -14.48
N SER A 11 26.29 -23.37 -14.33
CA SER A 11 25.70 -24.29 -15.31
C SER A 11 25.03 -23.57 -16.49
N PRO A 12 24.90 -24.22 -17.66
CA PRO A 12 24.16 -23.67 -18.79
C PRO A 12 22.69 -23.33 -18.45
N ALA A 13 22.07 -24.10 -17.55
CA ALA A 13 20.68 -23.90 -17.13
C ALA A 13 20.46 -22.57 -16.40
N ALA A 14 21.43 -22.11 -15.60
CA ALA A 14 21.35 -20.78 -14.98
C ALA A 14 21.42 -19.68 -16.04
N ARG A 15 22.29 -19.84 -17.04
CA ARG A 15 22.43 -18.88 -18.15
C ARG A 15 21.13 -18.79 -18.95
N GLU A 16 20.52 -19.92 -19.30
CA GLU A 16 19.20 -19.95 -19.96
C GLU A 16 18.13 -19.25 -19.13
N TYR A 17 18.11 -19.47 -17.81
CA TYR A 17 17.16 -18.80 -16.93
C TYR A 17 17.35 -17.27 -16.93
N PHE A 18 18.59 -16.78 -16.76
CA PHE A 18 18.89 -15.34 -16.74
C PHE A 18 18.61 -14.64 -18.06
N PHE A 19 18.73 -15.32 -19.21
CA PHE A 19 18.40 -14.74 -20.52
C PHE A 19 16.96 -15.05 -20.97
N SER A 20 16.16 -15.70 -20.12
CA SER A 20 14.75 -15.97 -20.41
C SER A 20 13.86 -14.78 -20.04
N THR A 21 12.70 -14.71 -20.70
CA THR A 21 11.61 -13.80 -20.34
C THR A 21 11.04 -14.07 -18.94
N HIS A 22 11.21 -15.29 -18.43
CA HIS A 22 10.79 -15.69 -17.09
C HIS A 22 11.61 -15.05 -15.96
N PHE A 23 12.81 -14.55 -16.25
CA PHE A 23 13.63 -13.80 -15.31
C PHE A 23 13.43 -12.29 -15.46
N TRP A 24 13.64 -11.75 -16.66
CA TRP A 24 13.60 -10.30 -16.88
C TRP A 24 12.22 -9.68 -16.76
N GLY A 25 11.14 -10.39 -17.13
CA GLY A 25 9.78 -9.89 -16.95
C GLY A 25 9.47 -9.60 -15.48
N PRO A 26 9.65 -10.57 -14.57
CA PRO A 26 9.50 -10.33 -13.14
C PRO A 26 10.48 -9.30 -12.58
N VAL A 27 11.74 -9.28 -13.02
CA VAL A 27 12.73 -8.29 -12.58
C VAL A 27 12.30 -6.86 -12.93
N ALA A 28 11.77 -6.63 -14.13
CA ALA A 28 11.22 -5.32 -14.50
C ALA A 28 10.01 -4.95 -13.62
N ASN A 29 9.20 -5.93 -13.21
CA ASN A 29 8.04 -5.71 -12.36
C ASN A 29 8.39 -5.39 -10.90
N TRP A 30 9.63 -5.66 -10.44
CA TRP A 30 10.07 -5.33 -9.08
C TRP A 30 10.08 -3.83 -8.77
N GLY A 31 9.98 -2.96 -9.78
CA GLY A 31 9.75 -1.53 -9.57
C GLY A 31 8.50 -1.24 -8.76
N LEU A 32 7.42 -2.02 -8.93
CA LEU A 32 6.16 -1.82 -8.19
C LEU A 32 6.30 -2.13 -6.69
N PRO A 33 6.82 -3.30 -6.26
CA PRO A 33 7.13 -3.56 -4.85
C PRO A 33 8.06 -2.54 -4.23
N ILE A 34 9.11 -2.12 -4.94
CA ILE A 34 10.08 -1.14 -4.42
C ILE A 34 9.40 0.21 -4.18
N ALA A 35 8.57 0.67 -5.13
CA ALA A 35 7.79 1.88 -4.97
C ALA A 35 6.80 1.76 -3.80
N ALA A 36 6.08 0.63 -3.67
CA ALA A 36 5.14 0.40 -2.58
C ALA A 36 5.82 0.39 -1.21
N LEU A 37 7.03 -0.16 -1.11
CA LEU A 37 7.84 -0.11 0.11
C LEU A 37 8.31 1.31 0.43
N ALA A 38 8.74 2.08 -0.57
CA ALA A 38 9.10 3.49 -0.37
C ALA A 38 7.89 4.33 0.09
N ASP A 39 6.70 4.04 -0.44
CA ASP A 39 5.46 4.72 -0.09
C ASP A 39 5.01 4.46 1.37
N LEU A 40 5.49 3.40 2.02
CA LEU A 40 5.24 3.18 3.46
C LEU A 40 5.83 4.29 4.35
N SER A 41 6.80 5.06 3.86
CA SER A 41 7.39 6.17 4.62
C SER A 41 6.67 7.51 4.40
N LYS A 42 5.74 7.57 3.45
CA LYS A 42 4.98 8.79 3.15
C LYS A 42 3.84 8.99 4.16
N ASP A 43 3.42 10.26 4.28
CA ASP A 43 2.29 10.66 5.12
C ASP A 43 0.98 9.99 4.69
N GLU A 44 0.18 9.56 5.67
CA GLU A 44 -1.09 8.84 5.39
C GLU A 44 -2.12 9.68 4.61
N GLU A 45 -2.00 11.01 4.63
CA GLU A 45 -2.93 11.92 3.96
C GLU A 45 -2.90 11.78 2.43
N PHE A 46 -1.76 11.40 1.86
CA PHE A 46 -1.60 11.24 0.42
C PHE A 46 -1.95 9.83 -0.07
N ILE A 47 -2.34 8.91 0.83
CA ILE A 47 -2.70 7.55 0.45
C ILE A 47 -4.07 7.56 -0.24
N SER A 48 -4.10 7.07 -1.48
CA SER A 48 -5.34 6.89 -2.24
C SER A 48 -5.91 5.49 -2.00
N GLY A 49 -6.98 5.40 -1.21
CA GLY A 49 -7.61 4.10 -0.91
C GLY A 49 -8.09 3.34 -2.16
N THR A 50 -8.61 4.04 -3.18
CA THR A 50 -9.04 3.36 -4.42
C THR A 50 -7.87 2.74 -5.17
N MET A 51 -6.73 3.42 -5.24
CA MET A 51 -5.53 2.92 -5.91
C MET A 51 -4.90 1.76 -5.14
N THR A 52 -4.74 1.90 -3.82
CA THR A 52 -4.13 0.90 -2.95
C THR A 52 -4.92 -0.40 -2.96
N THR A 53 -6.24 -0.34 -2.76
CA THR A 53 -7.11 -1.51 -2.83
C THR A 53 -7.14 -2.12 -4.23
N THR A 54 -7.19 -1.30 -5.29
CA THR A 54 -7.15 -1.82 -6.68
C THR A 54 -5.85 -2.57 -6.95
N LEU A 55 -4.70 -2.05 -6.52
CA LEU A 55 -3.41 -2.68 -6.74
C LEU A 55 -3.23 -3.96 -5.90
N ALA A 56 -3.80 -4.00 -4.70
CA ALA A 56 -3.86 -5.21 -3.89
C ALA A 56 -4.68 -6.32 -4.59
N CYS A 57 -5.91 -6.00 -5.05
CA CYS A 57 -6.75 -6.93 -5.80
C CYS A 57 -6.10 -7.42 -7.09
N TYR A 58 -5.52 -6.51 -7.87
CA TYR A 58 -4.74 -6.84 -9.07
C TYR A 58 -3.63 -7.84 -8.75
N SER A 59 -2.87 -7.60 -7.67
CA SER A 59 -1.74 -8.45 -7.29
C SER A 59 -2.18 -9.86 -6.88
N LEU A 60 -3.31 -10.01 -6.19
CA LEU A 60 -3.87 -11.31 -5.85
C LEU A 60 -4.23 -12.15 -7.08
N VAL A 61 -4.82 -11.52 -8.11
CA VAL A 61 -5.12 -12.20 -9.39
C VAL A 61 -3.83 -12.67 -10.07
N PHE A 62 -2.80 -11.83 -10.07
CA PHE A 62 -1.51 -12.18 -10.68
C PHE A 62 -0.73 -13.22 -9.88
N MET A 63 -0.87 -13.29 -8.55
CA MET A 63 -0.34 -14.38 -7.73
C MET A 63 -0.96 -15.73 -8.15
N ARG A 64 -2.28 -15.76 -8.38
CA ARG A 64 -2.98 -16.95 -8.87
C ARG A 64 -2.46 -17.37 -10.25
N PHE A 65 -2.24 -16.41 -11.15
CA PHE A 65 -1.64 -16.67 -12.47
C PHE A 65 -0.22 -17.23 -12.36
N ALA A 66 0.66 -16.59 -11.57
CA ALA A 66 2.05 -17.00 -11.37
C ALA A 66 2.18 -18.44 -10.82
N TRP A 67 1.24 -18.85 -9.97
CA TRP A 67 1.16 -20.21 -9.45
C TRP A 67 0.69 -21.24 -10.48
N ARG A 68 -0.18 -20.83 -11.42
CA ARG A 68 -0.80 -21.73 -12.41
C ARG A 68 0.02 -21.91 -13.68
N VAL A 69 0.83 -20.94 -14.06
CA VAL A 69 1.73 -21.06 -15.21
C VAL A 69 2.75 -22.20 -14.98
N GLN A 70 3.02 -22.98 -16.04
CA GLN A 70 4.02 -24.05 -16.02
C GLN A 70 5.12 -23.75 -17.05
N PRO A 71 6.41 -23.77 -16.64
CA PRO A 71 6.91 -23.97 -15.28
C PRO A 71 6.57 -22.80 -14.32
N ARG A 72 6.42 -23.09 -13.01
CA ARG A 72 5.97 -22.09 -12.01
C ARG A 72 6.92 -20.89 -11.95
N ASN A 73 6.36 -19.69 -11.97
CA ASN A 73 7.15 -18.45 -11.90
C ASN A 73 7.19 -17.90 -10.47
N TYR A 74 8.17 -18.37 -9.69
CA TYR A 74 8.35 -17.96 -8.29
C TYR A 74 8.76 -16.49 -8.12
N LEU A 75 9.48 -15.90 -9.08
CA LEU A 75 9.87 -14.48 -9.03
C LEU A 75 8.65 -13.57 -9.21
N LEU A 76 7.77 -13.91 -10.15
CA LEU A 76 6.51 -13.17 -10.35
C LEU A 76 5.61 -13.30 -9.11
N LEU A 77 5.53 -14.51 -8.54
CA LEU A 77 4.78 -14.74 -7.30
C LEU A 77 5.32 -13.89 -6.14
N ALA A 78 6.65 -13.86 -5.95
CA ALA A 78 7.28 -13.09 -4.89
C ALA A 78 7.03 -11.58 -5.08
N CYS A 79 7.16 -11.07 -6.30
CA CYS A 79 6.86 -9.67 -6.63
C CYS A 79 5.43 -9.29 -6.22
N HIS A 80 4.42 -10.02 -6.66
CA HIS A 80 3.02 -9.70 -6.34
C HIS A 80 2.67 -9.96 -4.87
N THR A 81 3.33 -10.92 -4.21
CA THR A 81 3.17 -11.14 -2.76
C THR A 81 3.66 -9.93 -1.97
N THR A 82 4.88 -9.46 -2.26
CA THR A 82 5.44 -8.27 -1.62
C THR A 82 4.57 -7.04 -1.87
N ASN A 83 4.10 -6.85 -3.11
CA ASN A 83 3.22 -5.73 -3.44
C ASN A 83 1.88 -5.80 -2.71
N THR A 84 1.24 -6.98 -2.63
CA THR A 84 -0.01 -7.17 -1.88
C THR A 84 0.19 -6.87 -0.40
N LEU A 85 1.29 -7.32 0.21
CA LEU A 85 1.60 -7.06 1.62
C LEU A 85 1.81 -5.56 1.87
N ALA A 86 2.64 -4.90 1.05
CA ALA A 86 2.88 -3.46 1.17
C ALA A 86 1.59 -2.66 1.01
N GLN A 87 0.76 -2.98 0.00
CA GLN A 87 -0.51 -2.29 -0.20
C GLN A 87 -1.53 -2.59 0.90
N SER A 88 -1.54 -3.80 1.47
CA SER A 88 -2.40 -4.12 2.61
C SER A 88 -2.04 -3.29 3.85
N VAL A 89 -0.74 -3.05 4.10
CA VAL A 89 -0.30 -2.16 5.17
C VAL A 89 -0.72 -0.71 4.90
N GLN A 90 -0.60 -0.24 3.65
CA GLN A 90 -1.08 1.09 3.28
C GLN A 90 -2.60 1.23 3.44
N ASP A 91 -3.39 0.23 3.08
CA ASP A 91 -4.84 0.21 3.28
C ASP A 91 -5.19 0.29 4.76
N VAL A 92 -4.49 -0.47 5.62
CA VAL A 92 -4.67 -0.38 7.08
C VAL A 92 -4.32 1.01 7.61
N ARG A 93 -3.23 1.64 7.12
CA ARG A 93 -2.86 3.01 7.50
C ARG A 93 -3.92 4.02 7.03
N PHE A 94 -4.43 3.87 5.82
CA PHE A 94 -5.51 4.69 5.27
C PHE A 94 -6.78 4.58 6.12
N LEU A 95 -7.20 3.36 6.45
CA LEU A 95 -8.38 3.12 7.28
C LEU A 95 -8.22 3.73 8.68
N ASN A 96 -7.04 3.57 9.28
CA ASN A 96 -6.76 4.15 10.58
C ASN A 96 -6.76 5.67 10.56
N TYR A 97 -6.24 6.28 9.49
CA TYR A 97 -6.21 7.73 9.34
C TYR A 97 -7.61 8.31 9.13
N TRP A 98 -8.39 7.77 8.18
CA TRP A 98 -9.68 8.37 7.78
C TRP A 98 -10.88 7.93 8.60
N TYR A 99 -10.87 6.71 9.16
CA TYR A 99 -12.05 6.14 9.82
C TYR A 99 -11.86 5.85 11.31
N ASN A 100 -10.62 5.61 11.80
CA ASN A 100 -10.36 5.27 13.20
C ASN A 100 -9.75 6.42 14.02
N GLY A 101 -9.98 7.68 13.65
CA GLY A 101 -9.57 8.82 14.47
C GLY A 101 -8.09 9.23 14.32
N GLY A 102 -7.34 8.60 13.41
CA GLY A 102 -5.91 8.87 13.22
C GLY A 102 -5.63 10.27 12.68
N ARG A 103 -6.52 10.79 11.83
CA ARG A 103 -6.45 12.16 11.29
C ARG A 103 -6.64 13.20 12.39
N GLU A 104 -7.64 13.02 13.24
CA GLU A 104 -7.96 13.87 14.38
C GLU A 104 -6.78 13.92 15.35
N LYS A 105 -6.18 12.77 15.63
CA LYS A 105 -4.96 12.67 16.44
C LYS A 105 -3.77 13.40 15.81
N LYS A 106 -3.56 13.28 14.50
CA LYS A 106 -2.46 13.96 13.79
C LYS A 106 -2.64 15.47 13.73
N LEU A 107 -3.88 15.93 13.59
CA LEU A 107 -4.25 17.35 13.59
C LEU A 107 -4.40 17.94 15.00
N GLY A 108 -4.20 17.16 16.06
CA GLY A 108 -4.34 17.61 17.45
C GLY A 108 -5.79 17.94 17.85
N LEU A 109 -6.79 17.52 17.07
CA LEU A 109 -8.20 17.60 17.43
C LEU A 109 -8.57 16.40 18.30
N THR A 110 -8.11 16.38 19.55
CA THR A 110 -8.64 15.43 20.53
C THR A 110 -10.08 15.81 20.85
N ALA A 111 -11.04 15.11 20.24
CA ALA A 111 -12.41 14.88 20.70
C ALA A 111 -13.05 15.97 21.59
N ASP A 112 -13.06 17.23 21.16
CA ASP A 112 -14.05 18.18 21.65
C ASP A 112 -15.20 18.21 20.63
N PRO A 113 -16.44 17.82 20.99
CA PRO A 113 -17.56 17.76 20.05
C PRO A 113 -17.95 19.14 19.47
N LYS A 114 -17.27 20.21 19.88
CA LYS A 114 -17.45 21.57 19.37
C LYS A 114 -16.10 22.11 18.93
N GLY A 115 -15.76 21.91 17.65
CA GLY A 115 -14.66 22.67 17.06
C GLY A 115 -14.90 24.17 17.20
N LYS A 116 -13.83 24.98 17.16
CA LYS A 116 -13.90 26.45 17.24
C LYS A 116 -14.95 27.08 16.31
N VAL A 117 -15.23 26.42 15.17
CA VAL A 117 -16.25 26.83 14.21
C VAL A 117 -17.66 26.61 14.77
N THR A 118 -17.93 25.48 15.42
CA THR A 118 -19.23 25.20 16.06
C THR A 118 -19.46 26.07 17.29
N GLU A 119 -18.43 26.35 18.08
CA GLU A 119 -18.53 27.32 19.20
C GLU A 119 -18.79 28.74 18.71
N ALA A 120 -18.11 29.19 17.64
CA ALA A 120 -18.34 30.50 17.04
C ALA A 120 -19.76 30.62 16.45
N VAL A 121 -20.30 29.55 15.86
CA VAL A 121 -21.67 29.51 15.32
C VAL A 121 -22.72 29.55 16.44
N GLU A 122 -22.51 28.85 17.56
CA GLU A 122 -23.41 28.92 18.71
C GLU A 122 -23.36 30.29 19.40
N ALA A 123 -22.18 30.88 19.57
CA ALA A 123 -22.02 32.23 20.12
C ALA A 123 -22.72 33.30 19.26
N ALA A 124 -22.58 33.22 17.93
CA ALA A 124 -23.29 34.10 17.00
C ALA A 124 -24.82 33.91 17.04
N ARG A 125 -25.30 32.68 17.29
CA ARG A 125 -26.74 32.38 17.46
C ARG A 125 -27.32 32.97 18.75
N GLU A 126 -26.55 32.95 19.84
CA GLU A 126 -26.93 33.54 21.12
C GLU A 126 -26.94 35.07 21.07
N GLU A 127 -25.94 35.69 20.42
CA GLU A 127 -25.92 37.14 20.12
C GLU A 127 -27.16 37.55 19.32
N ALA A 128 -27.49 36.82 18.24
CA ALA A 128 -28.66 37.10 17.42
C ALA A 128 -29.99 37.00 18.19
N LYS A 129 -30.11 36.07 19.15
CA LYS A 129 -31.29 35.97 20.02
C LYS A 129 -31.41 37.12 21.03
N LYS A 130 -30.29 37.67 21.50
CA LYS A 130 -30.28 38.82 22.41
C LYS A 130 -30.63 40.14 21.72
N VAL A 131 -30.29 40.28 20.43
CA VAL A 131 -30.63 41.46 19.62
C VAL A 131 -32.08 41.42 19.13
N GLY A 132 -32.70 40.24 19.04
CA GLY A 132 -34.08 40.05 18.59
C GLY A 132 -35.17 40.13 19.66
N LYS A 133 -34.84 40.51 20.90
CA LYS A 133 -35.79 40.67 22.03
C LYS A 133 -35.67 42.07 22.61
#